data_AF-A0A2S1SDR6-F1
#
_entry.id   AF-A0A2S1SDR6-F1
#
_cell.length_a   1.000
_cell.length_b   1.000
_cell.length_c   1.000
_cell.angle_alpha   90.00
_cell.angle_beta   90.00
_cell.angle_gamma   90.00
#
_symmetry.space_group_name_H-M   'P 1'
#
loop_
_entity.id
_entity.type
_entity.pdbx_description
1 polymer ?
#
loop_
_entity_poly.entity_id
_entity_poly.type
_entity_poly.pdbx_seq_one_letter_code
_entity_poly.pdbx_strand_id
1 'polypeptide(L)'
;MKKSIYIFFLGAVALLSSCNENDKNYGRFDADPTGGWVQFSEDCAGIVYGATSEITIPVELYVPVNSDGTDVSYTLSDVVGNSTAIVPERSGSITITADDQENGGITGRRMVKNIVLNVTDAGLAETVEFDVTLTTTSKSQVTIGLPDNSKPVVKRVVVRAFGSPAYQYAGTSVQYLPGTPPTPAFVGPEYTQTLNTVPGTPLQFTTTSAWGPTFVQALSGQNVNRPYPATITITDVVYKDGAGNKVSGTYVVNVAGINDPASPNRYPGGKGTYNACTNTFDIMLNQGVFNSPFTVRTIYSPIPAE
;
A
#
# COMPACT_ATOMS: atom_id res chain seq x y z
N MET A 1 27.59 -35.89 -81.01
CA MET A 1 27.68 -36.59 -79.71
C MET A 1 26.73 -35.91 -78.73
N LYS A 2 25.89 -36.70 -78.04
CA LYS A 2 24.76 -36.24 -77.23
C LYS A 2 25.20 -36.02 -75.76
N LYS A 3 24.87 -34.83 -75.25
CA LYS A 3 24.38 -34.40 -73.92
C LYS A 3 24.82 -35.11 -72.62
N SER A 4 24.96 -34.22 -71.61
CA SER A 4 24.84 -34.42 -70.15
C SER A 4 26.13 -34.90 -69.48
N ILE A 5 26.56 -34.42 -68.31
CA ILE A 5 25.79 -34.27 -67.07
C ILE A 5 26.74 -33.68 -65.95
N TYR A 6 26.16 -33.18 -64.83
CA TYR A 6 26.78 -32.78 -63.54
C TYR A 6 27.34 -31.36 -63.33
N ILE A 7 26.40 -30.41 -63.25
CA ILE A 7 26.35 -29.40 -62.19
C ILE A 7 26.23 -30.13 -60.84
N PHE A 8 27.30 -30.21 -60.02
CA PHE A 8 27.16 -30.54 -58.58
C PHE A 8 28.47 -30.36 -57.78
N PHE A 9 29.10 -29.18 -57.74
CA PHE A 9 30.29 -29.00 -56.86
C PHE A 9 30.55 -27.58 -56.33
N LEU A 10 29.53 -26.76 -56.10
CA LEU A 10 29.73 -25.45 -55.48
C LEU A 10 28.60 -25.05 -54.52
N GLY A 11 28.28 -25.95 -53.59
CA GLY A 11 27.24 -25.73 -52.58
C GLY A 11 27.37 -26.67 -51.39
N ALA A 12 28.54 -26.69 -50.74
CA ALA A 12 28.74 -27.49 -49.52
C ALA A 12 29.83 -26.92 -48.60
N VAL A 13 29.83 -25.61 -48.37
CA VAL A 13 30.61 -24.96 -47.29
C VAL A 13 29.69 -24.11 -46.42
N ALA A 14 28.60 -24.72 -45.94
CA ALA A 14 27.66 -24.07 -45.03
C ALA A 14 27.04 -25.02 -44.00
N LEU A 15 27.66 -26.18 -43.73
CA LEU A 15 27.11 -27.18 -42.81
C LEU A 15 28.19 -27.89 -42.00
N LEU A 16 29.02 -27.18 -41.23
CA LEU A 16 29.74 -27.77 -40.08
C LEU A 16 30.00 -26.72 -38.98
N SER A 17 28.98 -25.94 -38.62
CA SER A 17 28.84 -25.53 -37.23
C SER A 17 27.90 -26.52 -36.56
N SER A 18 28.42 -27.74 -36.35
CA SER A 18 27.85 -28.66 -35.38
C SER A 18 27.81 -27.93 -34.06
N CYS A 19 26.64 -27.44 -33.66
CA CYS A 19 26.39 -27.18 -32.24
C CYS A 19 26.65 -28.52 -31.57
N ASN A 20 27.67 -28.54 -30.73
CA ASN A 20 28.05 -29.71 -29.97
C ASN A 20 26.85 -30.11 -29.12
N GLU A 21 26.16 -31.20 -29.46
CA GLU A 21 25.04 -31.75 -28.66
C GLU A 21 25.52 -32.30 -27.30
N ASN A 22 26.83 -32.20 -27.01
CA ASN A 22 27.42 -32.43 -25.70
C ASN A 22 27.63 -31.15 -24.88
N ASP A 23 27.15 -29.98 -25.32
CA ASP A 23 27.00 -28.86 -24.39
C ASP A 23 25.81 -29.16 -23.47
N LYS A 24 26.10 -29.92 -22.41
CA LYS A 24 25.28 -29.97 -21.21
C LYS A 24 25.22 -28.55 -20.68
N ASN A 25 24.25 -27.79 -21.18
CA ASN A 25 23.71 -26.56 -20.66
C ASN A 25 24.50 -26.06 -19.45
N TYR A 26 25.50 -25.19 -19.67
CA TYR A 26 26.36 -24.53 -18.67
C TYR A 26 25.57 -23.84 -17.52
N GLY A 27 24.84 -24.60 -16.70
CA GLY A 27 23.96 -24.09 -15.64
C GLY A 27 22.94 -23.03 -16.09
N ARG A 28 22.64 -22.92 -17.39
CA ARG A 28 21.81 -21.83 -17.96
C ARG A 28 20.31 -22.08 -17.90
N PHE A 29 19.91 -23.34 -17.72
CA PHE A 29 18.56 -23.70 -17.30
C PHE A 29 18.68 -24.17 -15.86
N ASP A 30 17.86 -23.60 -14.97
CA ASP A 30 17.84 -23.92 -13.54
C ASP A 30 17.84 -25.46 -13.38
N ALA A 31 18.85 -26.00 -12.70
CA ALA A 31 19.08 -27.45 -12.61
C ALA A 31 17.90 -28.21 -11.96
N ASP A 32 17.01 -27.48 -11.29
CA ASP A 32 15.74 -27.94 -10.79
C ASP A 32 14.64 -26.91 -11.14
N PRO A 33 13.70 -27.21 -12.04
CA PRO A 33 12.63 -26.28 -12.40
C PRO A 33 11.60 -26.10 -11.28
N THR A 34 11.69 -26.85 -10.18
CA THR A 34 10.83 -26.76 -9.00
C THR A 34 11.50 -26.02 -7.83
N GLY A 35 12.79 -25.68 -7.98
CA GLY A 35 13.54 -24.94 -6.98
C GLY A 35 13.26 -23.44 -7.01
N GLY A 36 13.35 -22.80 -5.84
CA GLY A 36 13.14 -21.36 -5.73
C GLY A 36 12.99 -20.87 -4.30
N TRP A 37 12.29 -19.76 -4.09
CA TRP A 37 12.08 -19.19 -2.77
C TRP A 37 10.70 -18.56 -2.61
N VAL A 38 10.29 -18.35 -1.37
CA VAL A 38 9.10 -17.59 -0.98
C VAL A 38 9.46 -16.37 -0.15
N GLN A 39 8.74 -15.28 -0.30
CA GLN A 39 8.96 -14.01 0.41
C GLN A 39 7.66 -13.24 0.60
N PHE A 40 7.68 -12.19 1.42
CA PHE A 40 6.63 -11.16 1.39
C PHE A 40 6.92 -10.12 0.29
N SER A 41 5.89 -9.44 -0.20
CA SER A 41 6.07 -8.16 -0.90
C SER A 41 6.61 -7.09 0.06
N GLU A 42 7.37 -6.13 -0.43
CA GLU A 42 7.95 -5.01 0.36
C GLU A 42 6.90 -4.02 0.91
N ASP A 43 5.65 -4.12 0.44
CA ASP A 43 4.62 -3.07 0.51
C ASP A 43 4.06 -2.54 1.84
N CYS A 44 4.58 -2.71 3.05
CA CYS A 44 3.81 -2.45 4.29
C CYS A 44 2.40 -3.14 4.38
N ALA A 45 1.94 -3.42 5.60
CA ALA A 45 0.59 -3.93 5.86
C ALA A 45 -0.09 -3.08 6.93
N GLY A 46 -0.53 -1.87 6.55
CA GLY A 46 -1.27 -0.97 7.44
C GLY A 46 -2.78 -1.19 7.32
N ILE A 47 -3.49 -1.16 8.43
CA ILE A 47 -4.95 -1.31 8.46
C ILE A 47 -5.58 -0.34 9.45
N VAL A 48 -6.76 0.17 9.11
CA VAL A 48 -7.62 0.92 10.03
C VAL A 48 -8.65 -0.04 10.63
N TYR A 49 -8.59 -0.21 11.95
CA TYR A 49 -9.55 -1.04 12.69
C TYR A 49 -10.98 -0.50 12.51
N GLY A 50 -11.93 -1.39 12.26
CA GLY A 50 -13.32 -1.04 11.95
C GLY A 50 -13.57 -0.60 10.50
N ALA A 51 -12.52 -0.41 9.68
CA ALA A 51 -12.67 -0.13 8.24
C ALA A 51 -12.71 -1.40 7.38
N THR A 52 -12.23 -2.53 7.92
CA THR A 52 -12.18 -3.82 7.21
C THR A 52 -12.34 -4.96 8.20
N SER A 53 -12.92 -6.07 7.75
CA SER A 53 -13.01 -7.32 8.51
C SER A 53 -11.85 -8.28 8.23
N GLU A 54 -10.96 -7.95 7.29
CA GLU A 54 -9.86 -8.82 6.87
C GLU A 54 -8.54 -8.07 6.71
N ILE A 55 -7.45 -8.75 7.08
CA ILE A 55 -6.06 -8.36 6.82
C ILE A 55 -5.54 -9.26 5.70
N THR A 56 -5.21 -8.65 4.56
CA THR A 56 -4.70 -9.37 3.39
C THR A 56 -3.21 -9.08 3.23
N ILE A 57 -2.36 -10.11 3.27
CA ILE A 57 -0.91 -9.98 3.20
C ILE A 57 -0.37 -10.79 2.01
N PRO A 58 0.15 -10.15 0.96
CA PRO A 58 0.65 -10.85 -0.22
C PRO A 58 1.96 -11.57 0.07
N VAL A 59 1.99 -12.85 -0.28
CA VAL A 59 3.15 -13.75 -0.25
C VAL A 59 3.48 -14.13 -1.68
N GLU A 60 4.75 -14.03 -2.03
CA GLU A 60 5.25 -14.24 -3.38
C GLU A 60 6.09 -15.51 -3.42
N LEU A 61 5.75 -16.41 -4.33
CA LEU A 61 6.53 -17.60 -4.63
C LEU A 61 7.26 -17.40 -5.96
N TYR A 62 8.57 -17.60 -5.93
CA TYR A 62 9.45 -17.54 -7.09
C TYR A 62 9.97 -18.91 -7.45
N VAL A 63 9.26 -19.61 -8.34
CA VAL A 63 9.65 -20.93 -8.86
C VAL A 63 9.31 -21.02 -10.36
N PRO A 64 10.11 -21.71 -11.18
CA PRO A 64 9.79 -21.91 -12.60
C PRO A 64 8.53 -22.76 -12.83
N VAL A 65 8.30 -23.80 -12.01
CA VAL A 65 7.16 -24.74 -12.13
C VAL A 65 6.59 -25.07 -10.75
N ASN A 66 5.27 -24.96 -10.58
CA ASN A 66 4.55 -25.25 -9.34
C ASN A 66 3.25 -26.05 -9.56
N SER A 67 3.32 -27.16 -10.29
CA SER A 67 2.13 -27.96 -10.67
C SER A 67 1.34 -28.48 -9.46
N ASP A 68 2.05 -28.90 -8.40
CA ASP A 68 1.45 -29.60 -7.27
C ASP A 68 1.04 -28.66 -6.13
N GLY A 69 1.21 -27.34 -6.33
CA GLY A 69 1.10 -26.34 -5.28
C GLY A 69 2.25 -26.41 -4.26
N THR A 70 2.43 -25.34 -3.50
CA THR A 70 3.41 -25.25 -2.41
C THR A 70 2.71 -24.68 -1.18
N ASP A 71 2.74 -25.42 -0.08
CA ASP A 71 2.23 -24.93 1.20
C ASP A 71 3.31 -24.09 1.86
N VAL A 72 2.92 -22.92 2.34
CA VAL A 72 3.78 -21.98 3.05
C VAL A 72 3.15 -21.78 4.41
N SER A 73 3.86 -22.13 5.47
CA SER A 73 3.42 -21.94 6.86
C SER A 73 3.94 -20.62 7.42
N TYR A 74 3.19 -20.04 8.35
CA TYR A 74 3.54 -18.78 9.00
C TYR A 74 3.13 -18.76 10.47
N THR A 75 3.72 -17.82 11.22
CA THR A 75 3.40 -17.55 12.63
C THR A 75 3.25 -16.04 12.87
N LEU A 76 2.50 -15.67 13.90
CA LEU A 76 2.26 -14.28 14.31
C LEU A 76 2.82 -14.00 15.71
N SER A 77 3.63 -12.96 15.84
CA SER A 77 4.17 -12.48 17.11
C SER A 77 3.84 -11.01 17.34
N ASP A 78 3.31 -10.67 18.51
CA ASP A 78 3.00 -9.28 18.85
C ASP A 78 4.29 -8.48 19.10
N VAL A 79 4.29 -7.23 18.67
CA VAL A 79 5.42 -6.31 18.82
C VAL A 79 5.02 -5.09 19.65
N VAL A 80 3.87 -4.49 19.33
CA VAL A 80 3.28 -3.39 20.10
C VAL A 80 1.86 -3.78 20.48
N GLY A 81 1.55 -3.68 21.78
CA GLY A 81 0.26 -4.08 22.33
C GLY A 81 0.01 -5.58 22.21
N ASN A 82 -1.27 -5.98 22.17
CA ASN A 82 -1.68 -7.37 22.04
C ASN A 82 -2.73 -7.50 20.92
N SER A 83 -2.40 -8.24 19.86
CA SER A 83 -3.30 -8.43 18.71
C SER A 83 -4.19 -9.66 18.83
N THR A 84 -3.98 -10.52 19.84
CA THR A 84 -4.72 -11.80 20.00
C THR A 84 -6.22 -11.60 20.16
N ALA A 85 -6.65 -10.45 20.69
CA ALA A 85 -8.07 -10.13 20.80
C ALA A 85 -8.73 -9.95 19.42
N ILE A 86 -8.02 -9.35 18.47
CA ILE A 86 -8.53 -9.03 17.12
C ILE A 86 -8.17 -10.09 16.07
N VAL A 87 -7.06 -10.80 16.26
CA VAL A 87 -6.58 -11.89 15.40
C VAL A 87 -6.14 -13.04 16.33
N PRO A 88 -7.06 -13.94 16.70
CA PRO A 88 -6.78 -15.01 17.66
C PRO A 88 -5.89 -16.10 17.07
N GLU A 89 -5.94 -16.34 15.75
CA GLU A 89 -5.05 -17.30 15.10
C GLU A 89 -3.60 -16.81 15.15
N ARG A 90 -2.70 -17.65 15.69
CA ARG A 90 -1.27 -17.30 15.85
C ARG A 90 -0.35 -17.99 14.86
N SER A 91 -0.89 -18.87 14.03
CA SER A 91 -0.19 -19.56 12.96
C SER A 91 -1.18 -20.06 11.92
N GLY A 92 -0.67 -20.38 10.74
CA GLY A 92 -1.48 -20.93 9.67
C GLY A 92 -0.63 -21.36 8.49
N SER A 93 -1.31 -21.72 7.40
CA SER A 93 -0.66 -22.02 6.13
C SER A 93 -1.52 -21.56 4.96
N ILE A 94 -0.87 -21.19 3.86
CA ILE A 94 -1.49 -20.94 2.57
C ILE A 94 -0.92 -21.91 1.54
N THR A 95 -1.74 -22.34 0.59
CA THR A 95 -1.29 -23.12 -0.56
C THR A 95 -1.23 -22.20 -1.77
N ILE A 96 -0.04 -22.05 -2.35
CA ILE A 96 0.20 -21.29 -3.57
C ILE A 96 0.21 -22.27 -4.74
N THR A 97 -0.65 -22.10 -5.74
CA THR A 97 -0.77 -23.00 -6.89
C THR A 97 -0.36 -22.31 -8.19
N ALA A 98 -0.32 -23.06 -9.29
CA ALA A 98 -0.07 -22.50 -10.62
C ALA A 98 -1.13 -21.47 -11.06
N ASP A 99 -2.35 -21.53 -10.51
CA ASP A 99 -3.42 -20.56 -10.81
C ASP A 99 -3.16 -19.18 -10.20
N ASP A 100 -2.27 -19.09 -9.21
CA ASP A 100 -1.88 -17.82 -8.55
C ASP A 100 -0.81 -17.04 -9.34
N GLN A 101 -0.52 -17.44 -10.59
CA GLN A 101 0.48 -16.82 -11.44
C GLN A 101 0.03 -15.44 -11.94
N GLU A 102 0.80 -14.39 -11.65
CA GLU A 102 0.50 -13.06 -12.15
C GLU A 102 0.82 -12.93 -13.65
N ASN A 103 -0.03 -12.18 -14.38
CA ASN A 103 0.12 -11.83 -15.81
C ASN A 103 0.00 -12.99 -16.82
N GLY A 104 -0.51 -14.16 -16.42
CA GLY A 104 -1.01 -15.21 -17.34
C GLY A 104 -0.01 -15.76 -18.37
N GLY A 105 1.29 -15.54 -18.19
CA GLY A 105 2.32 -15.90 -19.15
C GLY A 105 3.13 -17.12 -18.70
N ILE A 106 3.39 -18.04 -19.63
CA ILE A 106 4.23 -19.26 -19.47
C ILE A 106 5.67 -18.93 -19.01
N THR A 107 6.05 -17.64 -18.97
CA THR A 107 7.37 -17.14 -18.57
C THR A 107 7.40 -16.48 -17.19
N GLY A 108 6.26 -16.28 -16.53
CA GLY A 108 6.17 -15.59 -15.24
C GLY A 108 6.62 -16.49 -14.09
N ARG A 109 7.84 -16.31 -13.58
CA ARG A 109 8.36 -17.08 -12.42
C ARG A 109 7.80 -16.64 -11.07
N ARG A 110 6.70 -15.89 -11.02
CA ARG A 110 6.16 -15.26 -9.81
C ARG A 110 4.68 -15.60 -9.67
N MET A 111 4.33 -16.20 -8.53
CA MET A 111 2.96 -16.48 -8.11
C MET A 111 2.69 -15.72 -6.83
N VAL A 112 1.50 -15.14 -6.68
CA VAL A 112 1.15 -14.31 -5.53
C VAL A 112 -0.12 -14.83 -4.89
N LYS A 113 -0.02 -15.18 -3.60
CA LYS A 113 -1.17 -15.61 -2.80
C LYS A 113 -1.21 -14.81 -1.51
N ASN A 114 -2.40 -14.45 -1.08
CA ASN A 114 -2.57 -13.70 0.15
C ASN A 114 -2.75 -14.63 1.34
N ILE A 115 -2.05 -14.34 2.44
CA ILE A 115 -2.53 -14.69 3.78
C ILE A 115 -3.73 -13.80 4.07
N VAL A 116 -4.85 -14.39 4.50
CA VAL A 116 -6.05 -13.68 4.93
C VAL A 116 -6.26 -13.95 6.41
N LEU A 117 -6.16 -12.91 7.23
CA LEU A 117 -6.45 -12.98 8.66
C LEU A 117 -7.79 -12.29 8.90
N ASN A 118 -8.72 -12.99 9.54
CA ASN A 118 -10.00 -12.42 9.92
C ASN A 118 -9.81 -11.52 11.13
N VAL A 119 -10.40 -10.32 11.09
CA VAL A 119 -10.40 -9.36 12.19
C VAL A 119 -11.71 -9.49 12.93
N THR A 120 -11.64 -9.82 14.21
CA THR A 120 -12.80 -9.87 15.10
C THR A 120 -13.18 -8.47 15.57
N ASP A 121 -14.46 -8.26 15.88
CA ASP A 121 -14.91 -7.01 16.50
C ASP A 121 -14.75 -7.06 18.04
N ALA A 122 -13.50 -7.10 18.49
CA ALA A 122 -13.16 -7.19 19.92
C ALA A 122 -13.05 -5.84 20.63
N GLY A 123 -13.25 -4.73 19.91
CA GLY A 123 -13.19 -3.37 20.47
C GLY A 123 -11.76 -2.90 20.73
N LEU A 124 -10.95 -2.76 19.67
CA LEU A 124 -9.57 -2.29 19.78
C LEU A 124 -9.52 -0.78 20.10
N ALA A 125 -8.96 -0.44 21.27
CA ALA A 125 -8.85 0.95 21.72
C ALA A 125 -7.56 1.65 21.28
N GLU A 126 -6.45 0.91 21.19
CA GLU A 126 -5.12 1.42 20.90
C GLU A 126 -4.51 0.72 19.67
N THR A 127 -3.55 1.38 19.02
CA THR A 127 -2.83 0.78 17.89
C THR A 127 -2.06 -0.46 18.36
N VAL A 128 -2.14 -1.54 17.57
CA VAL A 128 -1.32 -2.74 17.78
C VAL A 128 -0.48 -3.04 16.55
N GLU A 129 0.66 -3.65 16.80
CA GLU A 129 1.58 -4.10 15.77
C GLU A 129 1.99 -5.54 16.03
N PHE A 130 2.04 -6.34 14.97
CA PHE A 130 2.52 -7.72 15.06
C PHE A 130 3.29 -8.08 13.78
N ASP A 131 4.23 -9.00 13.93
CA ASP A 131 5.01 -9.56 12.83
C ASP A 131 4.37 -10.87 12.37
N VAL A 132 4.22 -11.02 11.06
CA VAL A 132 3.94 -12.30 10.40
C VAL A 132 5.25 -12.84 9.87
N THR A 133 5.64 -14.04 10.29
CA THR A 133 6.90 -14.67 9.89
C THR A 133 6.61 -15.94 9.10
N LEU A 134 7.14 -16.05 7.88
CA LEU A 134 7.14 -17.30 7.11
C LEU A 134 8.09 -18.29 7.76
N THR A 135 7.67 -19.54 7.96
CA THR A 135 8.43 -20.52 8.75
C THR A 135 8.93 -21.70 7.93
N THR A 136 8.06 -22.32 7.12
CA THR A 136 8.36 -23.57 6.42
C THR A 136 7.61 -23.65 5.09
N THR A 137 8.16 -24.42 4.15
CA THR A 137 7.53 -24.79 2.89
C THR A 137 7.30 -26.31 2.85
N SER A 138 6.29 -26.79 2.12
CA SER A 138 6.09 -28.24 1.93
C SER A 138 7.10 -28.89 0.96
N LYS A 139 7.86 -28.08 0.21
CA LYS A 139 8.86 -28.53 -0.76
C LYS A 139 10.27 -28.17 -0.31
N SER A 140 11.13 -29.18 -0.15
CA SER A 140 12.53 -28.98 0.29
C SER A 140 13.38 -28.15 -0.68
N GLN A 141 12.96 -28.04 -1.95
CA GLN A 141 13.64 -27.25 -2.98
C GLN A 141 13.23 -25.76 -2.98
N VAL A 142 12.22 -25.40 -2.19
CA VAL A 142 11.75 -24.02 -2.04
C VAL A 142 12.18 -23.47 -0.68
N THR A 143 13.04 -22.46 -0.68
CA THR A 143 13.53 -21.83 0.55
C THR A 143 12.60 -20.73 1.07
N ILE A 144 12.64 -20.48 2.38
CA ILE A 144 12.04 -19.29 2.99
C ILE A 144 13.05 -18.15 2.84
N GLY A 145 12.75 -17.16 2.00
CA GLY A 145 13.66 -16.09 1.63
C GLY A 145 14.95 -16.60 0.98
N LEU A 146 15.98 -15.74 1.00
CA LEU A 146 17.33 -16.07 0.55
C LEU A 146 18.33 -15.98 1.71
N PRO A 147 19.44 -16.75 1.69
CA PRO A 147 20.42 -16.80 2.79
C PRO A 147 21.11 -15.47 3.09
N ASP A 148 21.12 -14.54 2.14
CA ASP A 148 21.70 -13.20 2.29
C ASP A 148 20.74 -12.20 2.95
N ASN A 149 19.54 -12.63 3.35
CA ASN A 149 18.45 -11.81 3.89
C ASN A 149 17.98 -10.71 2.93
N SER A 150 18.28 -10.81 1.63
CA SER A 150 17.81 -9.85 0.64
C SER A 150 16.30 -9.93 0.40
N LYS A 151 15.67 -11.04 0.79
CA LYS A 151 14.23 -11.31 0.60
C LYS A 151 13.51 -11.31 1.95
N PRO A 152 12.49 -10.46 2.14
CA PRO A 152 11.84 -10.33 3.43
C PRO A 152 10.97 -11.55 3.75
N VAL A 153 11.22 -12.15 4.91
CA VAL A 153 10.46 -13.31 5.43
C VAL A 153 9.62 -12.95 6.65
N VAL A 154 9.70 -11.69 7.08
CA VAL A 154 8.90 -11.09 8.15
C VAL A 154 8.17 -9.87 7.58
N LYS A 155 6.87 -9.78 7.86
CA LYS A 155 6.03 -8.64 7.51
C LYS A 155 5.43 -8.05 8.77
N ARG A 156 5.76 -6.79 9.04
CA ARG A 156 5.10 -5.98 10.07
C ARG A 156 3.70 -5.59 9.60
N VAL A 157 2.69 -5.95 10.40
CA VAL A 157 1.32 -5.48 10.27
C VAL A 157 1.05 -4.42 11.32
N VAL A 158 0.46 -3.30 10.91
CA VAL A 158 0.10 -2.18 11.78
C VAL A 158 -1.40 -2.00 11.75
N VAL A 159 -2.08 -2.23 12.88
CA VAL A 159 -3.53 -2.03 13.01
C VAL A 159 -3.79 -0.76 13.81
N ARG A 160 -4.20 0.28 13.11
CA ARG A 160 -4.53 1.61 13.67
C ARG A 160 -5.95 1.59 14.24
N ALA A 161 -6.07 1.78 15.53
CA ALA A 161 -7.34 2.04 16.19
C ALA A 161 -7.51 3.52 16.52
N PHE A 162 -8.77 3.94 16.53
CA PHE A 162 -9.17 5.29 16.91
C PHE A 162 -10.10 5.29 18.15
N GLY A 163 -9.68 4.69 19.28
CA GLY A 163 -10.46 4.61 20.53
C GLY A 163 -10.39 5.82 21.48
N SER A 164 -9.36 6.67 21.39
CA SER A 164 -9.24 7.96 22.11
C SER A 164 -10.24 9.02 21.61
N PRO A 165 -10.77 9.90 22.49
CA PRO A 165 -11.67 10.98 22.10
C PRO A 165 -11.03 12.04 21.18
N ALA A 166 -9.70 12.14 21.16
CA ALA A 166 -8.99 13.08 20.32
C ALA A 166 -7.59 12.57 19.93
N TYR A 167 -7.12 13.04 18.77
CA TYR A 167 -5.80 12.76 18.21
C TYR A 167 -5.11 14.05 17.82
N GLN A 168 -3.80 14.11 18.04
CA GLN A 168 -2.98 15.25 17.64
C GLN A 168 -2.02 14.85 16.52
N TYR A 169 -1.89 15.75 15.55
CA TYR A 169 -1.01 15.62 14.40
C TYR A 169 -0.26 16.93 14.18
N ALA A 170 0.95 16.85 13.61
CA ALA A 170 1.59 18.00 13.00
C ALA A 170 0.94 18.25 11.64
N GLY A 171 0.47 19.48 11.39
CA GLY A 171 -0.25 19.89 10.21
C GLY A 171 0.57 20.87 9.36
N THR A 172 0.54 20.67 8.04
CA THR A 172 1.08 21.62 7.05
C THR A 172 0.05 21.81 5.95
N SER A 173 -0.09 23.04 5.45
CA SER A 173 -1.04 23.37 4.37
C SER A 173 -0.36 24.21 3.29
N VAL A 174 -0.58 23.84 2.03
CA VAL A 174 0.01 24.50 0.86
C VAL A 174 -1.06 24.83 -0.16
N GLN A 175 -0.91 25.98 -0.82
CA GLN A 175 -1.82 26.45 -1.86
C GLN A 175 -1.35 26.03 -3.25
N TYR A 176 -2.28 25.56 -4.08
CA TYR A 176 -2.07 25.34 -5.51
C TYR A 176 -3.00 26.20 -6.36
N LEU A 177 -2.44 26.95 -7.30
CA LEU A 177 -3.22 27.68 -8.28
C LEU A 177 -3.70 26.75 -9.41
N PRO A 178 -4.85 27.04 -10.04
CA PRO A 178 -5.31 26.28 -11.19
C PRO A 178 -4.27 26.25 -12.30
N GLY A 179 -3.99 25.08 -12.85
CA GLY A 179 -3.06 24.91 -13.98
C GLY A 179 -1.57 24.95 -13.63
N THR A 180 -1.19 25.01 -12.35
CA THR A 180 0.22 24.97 -11.91
C THR A 180 0.57 23.72 -11.10
N PRO A 181 0.86 22.57 -11.75
CA PRO A 181 1.55 21.45 -11.10
C PRO A 181 3.08 21.51 -11.34
N PRO A 182 3.95 21.10 -10.40
CA PRO A 182 3.70 20.61 -9.03
C PRO A 182 4.13 21.59 -7.91
N THR A 183 4.53 22.82 -8.25
CA THR A 183 5.09 23.78 -7.27
C THR A 183 3.98 24.52 -6.53
N PRO A 184 3.96 24.51 -5.18
CA PRO A 184 2.99 25.27 -4.41
C PRO A 184 3.20 26.77 -4.60
N ALA A 185 2.11 27.53 -4.72
CA ALA A 185 2.15 29.00 -4.81
C ALA A 185 2.42 29.65 -3.44
N PHE A 186 2.03 28.95 -2.36
CA PHE A 186 2.23 29.39 -0.99
C PHE A 186 2.32 28.18 -0.06
N VAL A 187 3.20 28.28 0.94
CA VAL A 187 3.34 27.30 2.02
C VAL A 187 2.95 28.00 3.31
N GLY A 188 1.89 27.50 3.96
CA GLY A 188 1.43 28.03 5.24
C GLY A 188 2.36 27.64 6.40
N PRO A 189 2.21 28.31 7.54
CA PRO A 189 2.92 27.92 8.76
C PRO A 189 2.49 26.53 9.21
N GLU A 190 3.39 25.83 9.90
CA GLU A 190 3.07 24.58 10.59
C GLU A 190 2.08 24.84 11.74
N TYR A 191 1.29 23.83 12.08
CA TYR A 191 0.32 23.91 13.18
C TYR A 191 0.09 22.55 13.82
N THR A 192 -0.46 22.54 15.03
CA THR A 192 -0.99 21.31 15.64
C THR A 192 -2.43 21.10 15.19
N GLN A 193 -2.68 20.00 14.50
CA GLN A 193 -4.01 19.55 14.13
C GLN A 193 -4.59 18.67 15.23
N THR A 194 -5.78 19.01 15.72
CA THR A 194 -6.55 18.15 16.64
C THR A 194 -7.76 17.56 15.92
N LEU A 195 -7.87 16.24 15.89
CA LEU A 195 -9.01 15.50 15.36
C LEU A 195 -9.81 14.91 16.52
N ASN A 196 -11.00 15.43 16.77
CA ASN A 196 -11.88 14.91 17.81
C ASN A 196 -12.80 13.85 17.23
N THR A 197 -12.85 12.65 17.81
CA THR A 197 -13.76 11.60 17.36
C THR A 197 -15.21 12.02 17.53
N VAL A 198 -16.07 11.64 16.59
CA VAL A 198 -17.51 11.87 16.70
C VAL A 198 -18.15 10.66 17.41
N PRO A 199 -18.81 10.85 18.57
CA PRO A 199 -19.42 9.75 19.30
C PRO A 199 -20.45 9.00 18.46
N GLY A 200 -20.35 7.67 18.45
CA GLY A 200 -21.29 6.79 17.73
C GLY A 200 -21.05 6.71 16.22
N THR A 201 -20.07 7.43 15.65
CA THR A 201 -19.70 7.31 14.25
C THR A 201 -18.22 6.93 14.12
N PRO A 202 -17.90 5.62 13.98
CA PRO A 202 -16.54 5.16 13.81
C PRO A 202 -15.84 5.88 12.66
N LEU A 203 -14.54 6.16 12.84
CA LEU A 203 -13.66 6.74 11.81
C LEU A 203 -14.07 8.12 11.31
N GLN A 204 -14.95 8.81 12.05
CA GLN A 204 -15.34 10.17 11.81
C GLN A 204 -14.76 11.10 12.87
N PHE A 205 -14.22 12.22 12.40
CA PHE A 205 -13.54 13.21 13.22
C PHE A 205 -14.05 14.60 12.90
N THR A 206 -14.01 15.50 13.88
CA THR A 206 -14.21 16.93 13.69
C THR A 206 -12.91 17.69 13.95
N THR A 207 -12.70 18.75 13.19
CA THR A 207 -11.62 19.72 13.38
C THR A 207 -12.20 21.12 13.38
N THR A 208 -11.62 22.01 14.18
CA THR A 208 -11.93 23.44 14.13
C THR A 208 -11.36 24.10 12.88
N SER A 209 -10.26 23.59 12.33
CA SER A 209 -9.68 24.07 11.07
C SER A 209 -8.94 22.97 10.32
N ALA A 210 -9.41 22.57 9.14
CA ALA A 210 -8.78 21.56 8.30
C ALA A 210 -7.53 22.05 7.55
N TRP A 211 -7.26 23.36 7.48
CA TRP A 211 -6.03 23.91 6.89
C TRP A 211 -5.15 24.64 7.92
N GLY A 212 -5.45 24.49 9.21
CA GLY A 212 -4.80 25.22 10.30
C GLY A 212 -5.42 26.60 10.59
N PRO A 213 -5.32 27.12 11.82
CA PRO A 213 -6.03 28.32 12.22
C PRO A 213 -5.50 29.61 11.55
N THR A 214 -4.21 29.67 11.22
CA THR A 214 -3.54 30.88 10.73
C THR A 214 -3.29 30.87 9.22
N PHE A 215 -3.68 29.82 8.50
CA PHE A 215 -3.38 29.68 7.08
C PHE A 215 -3.90 30.85 6.22
N VAL A 216 -5.17 31.22 6.39
CA VAL A 216 -5.76 32.34 5.63
C VAL A 216 -5.14 33.69 6.00
N GLN A 217 -4.81 33.89 7.27
CA GLN A 217 -4.12 35.09 7.74
C GLN A 217 -2.75 35.22 7.06
N ALA A 218 -1.98 34.13 7.06
CA ALA A 218 -0.65 34.10 6.45
C ALA A 218 -0.71 34.25 4.92
N LEU A 219 -1.68 33.59 4.26
CA LEU A 219 -1.86 33.65 2.81
C LEU A 219 -2.31 35.05 2.32
N SER A 220 -3.22 35.69 3.05
CA SER A 220 -3.78 36.99 2.65
C SER A 220 -2.96 38.19 3.11
N GLY A 221 -2.07 38.01 4.10
CA GLY A 221 -1.40 39.11 4.80
C GLY A 221 -2.34 39.99 5.63
N GLN A 222 -3.61 39.63 5.75
CA GLN A 222 -4.61 40.37 6.52
C GLN A 222 -4.77 39.72 7.90
N ASN A 223 -5.03 40.52 8.94
CA ASN A 223 -5.31 40.00 10.28
C ASN A 223 -6.75 39.45 10.40
N VAL A 224 -7.08 38.46 9.56
CA VAL A 224 -8.39 37.83 9.50
C VAL A 224 -8.23 36.33 9.71
N ASN A 225 -8.72 35.84 10.85
CA ASN A 225 -8.78 34.43 11.13
C ASN A 225 -10.00 33.80 10.42
N ARG A 226 -9.74 32.87 9.50
CA ARG A 226 -10.76 32.08 8.79
C ARG A 226 -10.41 30.60 8.94
N PRO A 227 -10.81 29.96 10.04
CA PRO A 227 -10.62 28.52 10.18
C PRO A 227 -11.50 27.78 9.16
N TYR A 228 -11.15 26.53 8.85
CA TYR A 228 -11.93 25.64 7.99
C TYR A 228 -12.55 24.52 8.85
N PRO A 229 -13.62 24.78 9.61
CA PRO A 229 -14.24 23.75 10.41
C PRO A 229 -14.75 22.64 9.49
N ALA A 230 -14.48 21.38 9.84
CA ALA A 230 -14.79 20.25 8.98
C ALA A 230 -15.04 18.96 9.75
N THR A 231 -15.79 18.08 9.11
CA THR A 231 -15.90 16.66 9.45
C THR A 231 -15.04 15.86 8.48
N ILE A 232 -14.12 15.05 8.99
CA ILE A 232 -13.21 14.18 8.25
C ILE A 232 -13.66 12.75 8.49
N THR A 233 -13.83 11.96 7.44
CA THR A 233 -14.25 10.55 7.53
C THR A 233 -13.28 9.67 6.77
N ILE A 234 -12.67 8.68 7.44
CA ILE A 234 -11.94 7.60 6.78
C ILE A 234 -12.97 6.54 6.38
N THR A 235 -12.97 6.14 5.11
CA THR A 235 -13.89 5.10 4.62
C THR A 235 -13.22 3.73 4.58
N ASP A 236 -14.04 2.67 4.52
CA ASP A 236 -13.64 1.29 4.27
C ASP A 236 -13.05 1.05 2.85
N VAL A 237 -13.30 1.98 1.92
CA VAL A 237 -12.77 1.90 0.56
C VAL A 237 -11.25 2.08 0.56
N VAL A 238 -10.55 1.01 0.20
CA VAL A 238 -9.10 1.06 -0.03
C VAL A 238 -8.79 1.82 -1.31
N TYR A 239 -7.82 2.73 -1.24
CA TYR A 239 -7.40 3.54 -2.37
C TYR A 239 -6.85 2.66 -3.50
N LYS A 240 -7.20 3.02 -4.73
CA LYS A 240 -6.66 2.42 -5.95
C LYS A 240 -5.81 3.44 -6.69
N ASP A 241 -4.65 3.02 -7.17
CA ASP A 241 -3.80 3.86 -8.02
C ASP A 241 -4.47 4.19 -9.36
N GLY A 242 -3.80 5.00 -10.20
CA GLY A 242 -4.31 5.36 -11.54
C GLY A 242 -4.46 4.16 -12.50
N ALA A 243 -3.90 2.99 -12.16
CA ALA A 243 -4.04 1.74 -12.88
C ALA A 243 -5.12 0.81 -12.27
N GLY A 244 -5.78 1.22 -11.19
CA GLY A 244 -6.83 0.46 -10.52
C GLY A 244 -6.32 -0.54 -9.48
N ASN A 245 -5.02 -0.57 -9.19
CA ASN A 245 -4.42 -1.48 -8.21
C ASN A 245 -4.65 -0.96 -6.79
N LYS A 246 -5.00 -1.85 -5.88
CA LYS A 246 -5.13 -1.54 -4.44
C LYS A 246 -3.78 -1.07 -3.91
N VAL A 247 -3.73 0.12 -3.30
CA VAL A 247 -2.54 0.61 -2.61
C VAL A 247 -2.62 0.15 -1.16
N SER A 248 -1.71 -0.75 -0.77
CA SER A 248 -1.67 -1.31 0.58
C SER A 248 -1.61 -0.21 1.64
N GLY A 249 -2.38 -0.39 2.71
CA GLY A 249 -2.41 0.55 3.85
C GLY A 249 -2.98 1.94 3.59
N THR A 250 -3.56 2.21 2.42
CA THR A 250 -4.07 3.54 2.08
C THR A 250 -5.60 3.54 1.94
N TYR A 251 -6.26 4.37 2.74
CA TYR A 251 -7.72 4.50 2.81
C TYR A 251 -8.18 5.82 2.21
N VAL A 252 -9.38 5.84 1.63
CA VAL A 252 -9.99 7.08 1.15
C VAL A 252 -10.48 7.93 2.32
N VAL A 253 -10.26 9.24 2.22
CA VAL A 253 -10.72 10.24 3.19
C VAL A 253 -11.67 11.20 2.49
N ASN A 254 -12.84 11.41 3.10
CA ASN A 254 -13.79 12.44 2.70
C ASN A 254 -13.79 13.57 3.74
N VAL A 255 -13.79 14.81 3.25
CA VAL A 255 -13.87 16.00 4.11
C VAL A 255 -15.11 16.79 3.74
N ALA A 256 -15.99 17.00 4.72
CA ALA A 256 -17.16 17.86 4.60
C ALA A 256 -16.92 19.13 5.42
N GLY A 257 -16.91 20.29 4.76
CA GLY A 257 -16.81 21.57 5.46
C GLY A 257 -18.09 21.89 6.23
N ILE A 258 -17.95 22.42 7.44
CA ILE A 258 -19.07 22.83 8.29
C ILE A 258 -19.40 24.28 7.95
N ASN A 259 -20.50 24.47 7.21
CA ASN A 259 -20.90 25.78 6.71
C ASN A 259 -21.99 26.42 7.58
N ASP A 260 -21.91 27.73 7.74
CA ASP A 260 -23.01 28.55 8.25
C ASP A 260 -24.13 28.60 7.17
N PRO A 261 -25.42 28.46 7.53
CA PRO A 261 -26.53 28.64 6.59
C PRO A 261 -26.48 29.94 5.76
N ALA A 262 -25.92 31.02 6.31
CA ALA A 262 -25.72 32.29 5.60
C ALA A 262 -24.55 32.26 4.59
N SER A 263 -23.74 31.20 4.58
CA SER A 263 -22.61 31.02 3.66
C SER A 263 -22.41 29.53 3.33
N PRO A 264 -23.36 28.91 2.62
CA PRO A 264 -23.44 27.44 2.46
C PRO A 264 -22.27 26.85 1.67
N ASN A 265 -21.55 27.67 0.90
CA ASN A 265 -20.46 27.24 0.02
C ASN A 265 -19.07 27.75 0.47
N ARG A 266 -18.94 28.26 1.70
CA ARG A 266 -17.67 28.81 2.19
C ARG A 266 -16.59 27.74 2.30
N TYR A 267 -16.99 26.54 2.73
CA TYR A 267 -16.16 25.38 2.98
C TYR A 267 -16.73 24.18 2.20
N PRO A 268 -16.45 24.07 0.89
CA PRO A 268 -17.02 23.01 0.05
C PRO A 268 -16.57 21.58 0.43
N GLY A 269 -15.59 21.43 1.31
CA GLY A 269 -14.98 20.16 1.66
C GLY A 269 -13.82 19.78 0.73
N GLY A 270 -13.53 18.49 0.69
CA GLY A 270 -12.37 17.94 0.00
C GLY A 270 -12.34 16.43 0.04
N LYS A 271 -11.27 15.88 -0.54
CA LYS A 271 -10.98 14.45 -0.55
C LYS A 271 -9.50 14.22 -0.33
N GLY A 272 -9.14 13.05 0.14
CA GLY A 272 -7.77 12.71 0.42
C GLY A 272 -7.57 11.23 0.66
N THR A 273 -6.44 10.92 1.28
CA THR A 273 -6.11 9.59 1.74
C THR A 273 -5.62 9.60 3.19
N TYR A 274 -5.75 8.47 3.85
CA TYR A 274 -5.11 8.16 5.11
C TYR A 274 -4.22 6.94 4.94
N ASN A 275 -2.93 7.08 5.23
CA ASN A 275 -1.98 5.97 5.20
C ASN A 275 -1.80 5.41 6.61
N ALA A 276 -2.28 4.19 6.85
CA ALA A 276 -2.22 3.51 8.14
C ALA A 276 -0.79 3.08 8.53
N CYS A 277 0.10 2.87 7.55
CA CYS A 277 1.50 2.57 7.82
C CYS A 277 2.20 3.78 8.46
N THR A 278 2.08 4.94 7.83
CA THR A 278 2.75 6.16 8.28
C THR A 278 1.91 6.99 9.25
N ASN A 279 0.65 6.60 9.48
CA ASN A 279 -0.34 7.37 10.23
C ASN A 279 -0.45 8.82 9.71
N THR A 280 -0.58 8.97 8.39
CA THR A 280 -0.57 10.28 7.72
C THR A 280 -1.87 10.52 6.96
N PHE A 281 -2.44 11.70 7.11
CA PHE A 281 -3.50 12.18 6.21
C PHE A 281 -2.89 13.06 5.12
N ASP A 282 -3.36 12.90 3.88
CA ASP A 282 -3.06 13.79 2.75
C ASP A 282 -4.37 14.21 2.10
N ILE A 283 -4.76 15.47 2.29
CA ILE A 283 -6.10 15.98 2.01
C ILE A 283 -6.02 17.14 1.03
N MET A 284 -6.78 17.06 -0.06
CA MET A 284 -7.01 18.17 -0.97
C MET A 284 -8.36 18.83 -0.67
N LEU A 285 -8.31 20.09 -0.23
CA LEU A 285 -9.47 20.92 0.10
C LEU A 285 -9.78 21.89 -1.05
N ASN A 286 -11.07 22.06 -1.31
CA ASN A 286 -11.59 23.19 -2.09
C ASN A 286 -11.93 24.34 -1.15
N GLN A 287 -11.95 25.56 -1.67
CA GLN A 287 -12.18 26.77 -0.88
C GLN A 287 -13.23 27.68 -1.54
N GLY A 288 -14.07 28.31 -0.72
CA GLY A 288 -15.02 29.36 -1.13
C GLY A 288 -14.86 30.65 -0.34
N VAL A 289 -13.70 30.85 0.32
CA VAL A 289 -13.36 32.02 1.13
C VAL A 289 -12.81 33.16 0.28
N PHE A 290 -12.08 32.83 -0.79
CA PHE A 290 -11.46 33.76 -1.71
C PHE A 290 -12.16 33.73 -3.07
N ASN A 291 -12.22 34.89 -3.73
CA ASN A 291 -12.81 35.02 -5.06
C ASN A 291 -11.98 34.32 -6.14
N SER A 292 -10.65 34.26 -5.96
CA SER A 292 -9.76 33.55 -6.86
C SER A 292 -9.75 32.05 -6.51
N PRO A 293 -10.05 31.15 -7.46
CA PRO A 293 -10.06 29.73 -7.19
C PRO A 293 -8.64 29.21 -6.93
N PHE A 294 -8.51 28.32 -5.95
CA PHE A 294 -7.32 27.53 -5.67
C PHE A 294 -7.71 26.31 -4.84
N THR A 295 -6.81 25.33 -4.77
CA THR A 295 -6.94 24.21 -3.84
C THR A 295 -5.89 24.29 -2.74
N VAL A 296 -6.18 23.65 -1.61
CA VAL A 296 -5.23 23.56 -0.49
C VAL A 296 -4.95 22.10 -0.23
N ARG A 297 -3.69 21.69 -0.38
CA ARG A 297 -3.25 20.39 0.10
C ARG A 297 -2.83 20.53 1.55
N THR A 298 -3.32 19.64 2.38
CA THR A 298 -3.00 19.58 3.80
C THR A 298 -2.49 18.20 4.15
N ILE A 299 -1.35 18.15 4.86
CA ILE A 299 -0.75 16.92 5.36
C ILE A 299 -0.82 16.95 6.88
N TYR A 300 -1.39 15.89 7.48
CA TYR A 300 -1.33 15.65 8.91
C TYR A 300 -0.42 14.46 9.19
N SER A 301 0.68 14.69 9.88
CA SER A 301 1.68 13.67 10.24
C SER A 301 1.67 13.41 11.75
N PRO A 302 2.04 12.21 12.21
CA PRO A 302 2.13 11.92 13.63
C PRO A 302 3.10 12.88 14.31
N ILE A 303 2.72 13.37 15.49
CA ILE A 303 3.68 14.07 16.36
C ILE A 303 4.56 12.98 16.99
N PRO A 304 5.90 13.05 16.89
CA PRO A 304 6.77 12.13 17.59
C PRO A 304 6.44 12.14 19.09
N ALA A 305 6.37 10.96 19.72
CA ALA A 305 6.32 10.90 21.17
C ALA A 305 7.64 11.51 21.71
N GLU A 306 7.53 12.49 22.61
CA GLU A 306 8.68 13.06 23.33
C GLU A 306 9.32 12.04 24.28
#